data_AF-A0A2R9BEI4-F1
#
_entry.id   AF-A0A2R9BEI4-F1
#
_cell.length_a   1.000
_cell.length_b   1.000
_cell.length_c   1.000
_cell.angle_alpha   90.00
_cell.angle_beta   90.00
_cell.angle_gamma   90.00
#
_symmetry.space_group_name_H-M   'P 1'
#
loop_
_entity.id
_entity.type
_entity.pdbx_description
1 polymer ?
#
loop_
_entity_poly.entity_id
_entity_poly.type
_entity_poly.pdbx_seq_one_letter_code
_entity_poly.pdbx_strand_id
1 'polypeptide(L)'
;MPKISYLMYSNRAIMSHKQIYYSDKYDDEEFEYRHVVLPKDIAKLVRKTHLMSESEWRNLGVQQSQGWVYYMIHEPEPHILLFRCPLPKKPKK
;
A
#
# COMPACT_ATOMS: atom_id res chain seq x y z
N MET A 1 -40.50 -13.19 -7.03
CA MET A 1 -39.40 -13.26 -6.04
C MET A 1 -38.07 -13.52 -6.78
N PRO A 2 -37.35 -12.51 -7.29
CA PRO A 2 -36.11 -12.75 -8.03
C PRO A 2 -34.87 -12.58 -7.14
N LYS A 3 -34.19 -13.69 -6.85
CA LYS A 3 -32.85 -13.76 -6.21
C LYS A 3 -31.73 -13.63 -7.27
N ILE A 4 -31.73 -12.58 -8.08
CA ILE A 4 -30.69 -12.37 -9.13
C ILE A 4 -29.81 -11.14 -8.83
N SER A 5 -30.26 -10.23 -7.96
CA SER A 5 -29.53 -8.97 -7.69
C SER A 5 -28.20 -9.13 -6.95
N TYR A 6 -28.02 -10.19 -6.16
CA TYR A 6 -26.83 -10.33 -5.29
C TYR A 6 -25.56 -10.78 -6.05
N LEU A 7 -25.70 -11.57 -7.12
CA LEU A 7 -24.56 -12.12 -7.88
C LEU A 7 -23.94 -11.14 -8.89
N MET A 8 -24.66 -10.10 -9.30
CA MET A 8 -24.13 -9.06 -10.20
C MET A 8 -23.37 -7.97 -9.43
N TYR A 9 -23.69 -7.75 -8.16
CA TYR A 9 -22.93 -6.86 -7.27
C TYR A 9 -21.64 -7.51 -6.75
N SER A 10 -21.60 -8.83 -6.59
CA SER A 10 -20.43 -9.55 -6.08
C SER A 10 -19.24 -9.58 -7.06
N ASN A 11 -19.47 -9.42 -8.37
CA ASN A 11 -18.39 -9.47 -9.36
C ASN A 11 -17.70 -8.11 -9.65
N ARG A 12 -18.30 -6.98 -9.27
CA ARG A 12 -17.62 -5.66 -9.42
C ARG A 12 -16.54 -5.42 -8.38
N ALA A 13 -16.70 -5.97 -7.17
CA ALA A 13 -15.74 -5.79 -6.08
C ALA A 13 -14.46 -6.65 -6.25
N ILE A 14 -14.52 -7.72 -7.05
CA ILE A 14 -13.42 -8.68 -7.17
C ILE A 14 -12.35 -8.23 -8.19
N MET A 15 -12.65 -7.29 -9.09
CA MET A 15 -11.71 -6.89 -10.16
C MET A 15 -10.72 -5.77 -9.82
N SER A 16 -10.82 -5.10 -8.67
CA SER A 16 -9.92 -3.95 -8.39
C SER A 16 -8.67 -4.28 -7.56
N HIS A 17 -8.58 -5.46 -6.95
CA HIS A 17 -7.44 -5.84 -6.09
C HIS A 17 -6.17 -6.17 -6.89
N LYS A 18 -6.23 -6.20 -8.24
CA LYS A 18 -5.14 -6.67 -9.12
C LYS A 18 -4.26 -5.57 -9.71
N GLN A 19 -4.41 -4.30 -9.31
CA GLN A 19 -3.68 -3.19 -9.92
C GLN A 19 -2.93 -2.30 -8.91
N ILE A 20 -2.61 -2.81 -7.71
CA ILE A 20 -1.62 -2.13 -6.87
C ILE A 20 -0.24 -2.31 -7.50
N TYR A 21 0.40 -1.22 -7.87
CA TYR A 21 1.74 -1.23 -8.44
C TYR A 21 2.79 -1.01 -7.35
N TYR A 22 3.90 -1.74 -7.44
CA TYR A 22 5.03 -1.67 -6.52
C TYR A 22 6.26 -1.26 -7.31
N SER A 23 6.95 -0.21 -6.89
CA SER A 23 8.20 0.20 -7.53
C SER A 23 9.32 -0.78 -7.25
N ASP A 24 10.39 -0.66 -8.04
CA ASP A 24 11.68 -1.21 -7.65
C ASP A 24 12.13 -0.61 -6.31
N LYS A 25 12.95 -1.39 -5.60
CA LYS A 25 13.57 -0.95 -4.35
C LYS A 25 14.79 -0.09 -4.67
N TYR A 26 15.02 0.91 -3.83
CA TYR A 26 16.23 1.73 -3.84
C TYR A 26 16.64 1.98 -2.40
N ASP A 27 17.94 2.06 -2.12
CA ASP A 27 18.45 2.16 -0.75
C ASP A 27 19.46 3.31 -0.59
N ASP A 28 19.57 3.78 0.65
CA ASP A 28 20.68 4.60 1.12
C ASP A 28 21.50 3.84 2.17
N GLU A 29 22.31 4.53 2.97
CA GLU A 29 23.16 3.89 3.97
C GLU A 29 22.37 3.29 5.16
N GLU A 30 21.14 3.74 5.40
CA GLU A 30 20.33 3.40 6.59
C GLU A 30 19.05 2.61 6.26
N PHE A 31 18.42 2.88 5.11
CA PHE A 31 17.09 2.37 4.76
C PHE A 31 17.00 1.89 3.31
N GLU A 32 16.16 0.87 3.10
CA GLU A 32 15.61 0.50 1.80
C GLU A 32 14.26 1.18 1.62
N TYR A 33 13.97 1.67 0.42
CA TYR A 33 12.79 2.44 0.06
C TYR A 33 12.04 1.79 -1.10
N ARG A 34 10.74 2.02 -1.15
CA ARG A 34 9.84 1.66 -2.25
C ARG A 34 8.60 2.54 -2.19
N HIS A 35 8.02 2.84 -3.34
CA HIS A 35 6.68 3.42 -3.39
C HIS A 35 5.66 2.41 -3.91
N VAL A 36 4.43 2.54 -3.41
CA VAL A 36 3.28 1.73 -3.83
C VAL A 36 2.23 2.67 -4.38
N VAL A 37 1.77 2.39 -5.61
CA VAL A 37 0.73 3.17 -6.26
C VAL A 37 -0.58 2.42 -6.15
N LEU A 38 -1.54 3.05 -5.48
CA LEU A 38 -2.88 2.53 -5.28
C LEU A 38 -3.76 2.84 -6.50
N PRO A 39 -4.65 1.92 -6.92
CA PRO A 39 -5.66 2.24 -7.90
C PRO A 39 -6.65 3.26 -7.34
N LYS A 40 -7.30 4.01 -8.24
CA LYS A 40 -8.13 5.19 -7.91
C LYS A 40 -9.29 4.90 -6.94
N ASP A 41 -9.79 3.67 -6.93
CA ASP A 41 -10.88 3.24 -6.05
C ASP A 41 -10.38 3.00 -4.61
N ILE A 42 -9.19 2.43 -4.44
CA ILE A 42 -8.56 2.23 -3.12
C ILE A 42 -7.99 3.54 -2.59
N ALA A 43 -7.39 4.38 -3.44
CA ALA A 43 -6.81 5.66 -3.05
C ALA A 43 -7.80 6.61 -2.35
N LYS A 44 -9.11 6.49 -2.66
CA LYS A 44 -10.18 7.26 -1.99
C LYS A 44 -10.39 6.88 -0.53
N LEU A 45 -9.94 5.70 -0.12
CA LEU A 45 -10.04 5.19 1.25
C LEU A 45 -8.88 5.67 2.13
N VAL A 46 -7.79 6.15 1.51
CA VAL A 46 -6.61 6.66 2.22
C VAL A 46 -6.98 7.95 2.94
N ARG A 47 -6.88 7.94 4.26
CA ARG A 47 -7.05 9.14 5.09
C ARG A 47 -5.78 9.99 4.99
N LYS A 48 -5.93 11.29 4.71
CA LYS A 48 -4.80 12.23 4.58
C LYS A 48 -4.29 12.79 5.93
N THR A 49 -4.90 12.38 7.04
CA THR A 49 -4.68 13.01 8.35
C THR A 49 -3.50 12.41 9.12
N HIS A 50 -3.07 11.20 8.79
CA HIS A 50 -2.02 10.49 9.53
C HIS A 50 -1.33 9.43 8.69
N LEU A 51 -0.17 8.97 9.15
CA LEU A 51 0.52 7.81 8.62
C LEU A 51 -0.17 6.52 9.08
N MET A 52 -0.49 5.65 8.12
CA MET A 52 -1.05 4.33 8.36
C MET A 52 -0.04 3.36 8.99
N SER A 53 -0.49 2.65 10.02
CA SER A 53 0.17 1.47 10.60
C SER A 53 0.19 0.28 9.64
N GLU A 54 0.99 -0.74 9.97
CA GLU A 54 1.07 -1.99 9.20
C GLU A 54 -0.30 -2.62 8.94
N SER A 55 -1.12 -2.72 9.98
CA SER A 55 -2.48 -3.25 9.86
C SER A 55 -3.35 -2.43 8.92
N GLU A 56 -3.26 -1.10 8.96
CA GLU A 56 -4.10 -0.22 8.15
C GLU A 56 -3.77 -0.31 6.66
N TRP A 57 -2.49 -0.24 6.27
CA TRP A 57 -2.15 -0.36 4.85
C TRP A 57 -2.32 -1.80 4.34
N ARG A 58 -2.17 -2.83 5.18
CA ARG A 58 -2.52 -4.22 4.80
C ARG A 58 -4.02 -4.38 4.56
N ASN A 59 -4.86 -3.70 5.36
CA ASN A 59 -6.32 -3.70 5.17
C ASN A 59 -6.75 -3.01 3.85
N LEU A 60 -5.93 -2.11 3.30
CA LEU A 60 -6.14 -1.54 1.95
C LEU A 60 -5.75 -2.51 0.82
N GLY A 61 -5.18 -3.67 1.15
CA GLY A 61 -4.73 -4.68 0.18
C GLY A 61 -3.26 -4.54 -0.22
N VAL A 62 -2.49 -3.62 0.37
CA VAL A 62 -1.04 -3.54 0.15
C VAL A 62 -0.37 -4.76 0.78
N GLN A 63 0.43 -5.48 0.00
CA GLN A 63 1.13 -6.69 0.43
C GLN A 63 2.62 -6.56 0.16
N GLN A 64 3.41 -6.58 1.23
CA GLN A 64 4.87 -6.62 1.19
C GLN A 64 5.41 -7.37 2.40
N SER A 65 6.73 -7.62 2.40
CA SER A 65 7.44 -8.28 3.50
C SER A 65 7.28 -7.51 4.82
N GLN A 66 7.69 -8.13 5.93
CA GLN A 66 7.71 -7.44 7.22
C GLN A 66 8.78 -6.33 7.24
N GLY A 67 8.57 -5.30 8.05
CA GLY A 67 9.57 -4.25 8.35
C GLY A 67 9.38 -2.93 7.58
N TRP A 68 8.47 -2.90 6.61
CA TRP A 68 8.14 -1.69 5.87
C TRP A 68 7.25 -0.74 6.68
N VAL A 69 7.65 0.53 6.72
CA VAL A 69 6.97 1.61 7.43
C VAL A 69 6.56 2.68 6.44
N TYR A 70 5.27 3.05 6.42
CA TYR A 70 4.77 4.21 5.67
C TYR A 70 5.23 5.47 6.39
N TYR A 71 6.26 6.15 5.85
CA TYR A 71 7.03 7.14 6.60
C TYR A 71 6.68 8.59 6.26
N MET A 72 6.02 8.84 5.13
CA MET A 72 5.69 10.18 4.67
C MET A 72 4.43 10.16 3.81
N ILE A 73 3.57 11.18 4.02
CA ILE A 73 2.42 11.44 3.15
C ILE A 73 2.90 12.28 1.98
N HIS A 74 2.67 11.80 0.76
CA HIS A 74 2.93 12.56 -0.45
C HIS A 74 1.65 13.34 -0.84
N GLU A 75 1.53 14.58 -0.37
CA GLU A 75 0.32 15.40 -0.55
C GLU A 75 -0.12 15.63 -2.00
N PRO A 76 0.80 15.88 -2.97
CA PRO A 76 0.41 16.09 -4.37
C PRO A 76 -0.23 14.84 -5.00
N GLU A 77 0.28 13.66 -4.69
CA GLU A 77 -0.17 12.38 -5.24
C GLU A 77 -0.52 11.39 -4.11
N PRO A 78 -1.69 11.53 -3.44
CA PRO A 78 -2.05 10.75 -2.25
C PRO A 78 -2.31 9.26 -2.53
N HIS A 79 -2.35 8.89 -3.80
CA HIS A 79 -2.43 7.50 -4.25
C HIS A 79 -1.05 6.81 -4.27
N ILE A 80 0.03 7.56 -4.02
CA ILE A 80 1.39 7.05 -3.88
C ILE A 80 1.73 6.96 -2.39
N LEU A 81 1.96 5.74 -1.91
CA LEU A 81 2.39 5.47 -0.55
C LEU A 81 3.92 5.27 -0.53
N LEU A 82 4.62 6.01 0.33
CA LEU A 82 6.06 5.97 0.48
C LEU A 82 6.47 5.10 1.67
N PHE A 83 7.18 4.00 1.40
CA PHE A 83 7.63 3.07 2.43
C PHE A 83 9.14 3.08 2.58
N ARG A 84 9.61 2.85 3.81
CA ARG A 84 11.01 2.56 4.14
C ARG A 84 11.13 1.33 5.04
N CYS A 85 12.21 0.58 4.92
CA CYS A 85 12.57 -0.56 5.77
C CYS A 85 14.02 -0.37 6.25
N PRO A 86 14.32 -0.46 7.55
CA PRO A 86 15.70 -0.37 8.03
C PRO A 86 16.58 -1.47 7.43
N LEU A 87 17.78 -1.12 6.99
CA LEU A 87 18.77 -2.11 6.55
C LEU A 87 19.34 -2.86 7.75
N PRO A 88 19.68 -4.15 7.60
CA PRO A 88 20.39 -4.88 8.64
C PRO A 88 21.73 -4.19 8.92
N LYS A 89 21.97 -3.82 10.17
CA LYS A 89 23.25 -3.23 10.58
C LYS A 89 24.35 -4.23 10.23
N LYS A 90 25.27 -3.83 9.33
CA LYS A 90 26.45 -4.64 9.03
C LYS A 90 27.18 -4.88 10.36
N PRO A 91 27.51 -6.13 10.72
CA PRO A 91 28.27 -6.38 11.93
C PRO A 91 29.56 -5.59 11.85
N LYS A 92 29.86 -4.81 12.91
CA LYS A 92 31.16 -4.16 13.05
C LYS A 92 32.21 -5.28 13.09
N LYS A 93 33.13 -5.28 12.12
CA LYS A 93 34.31 -6.16 12.14
C LYS A 93 35.21 -5.79 13.32
#